data_AF-A0A9B2JNZ6-F1
#
_entry.id   AF-A0A9B2JNZ6-F1
#
_cell.length_a   1.000
_cell.length_b   1.000
_cell.length_c   1.000
_cell.angle_alpha   90.00
_cell.angle_beta   90.00
_cell.angle_gamma   90.00
#
_symmetry.space_group_name_H-M   'P 1'
#
loop_
_entity.id
_entity.type
_entity.pdbx_description
1 polymer ?
#
loop_
_entity_poly.entity_id
_entity_poly.type
_entity_poly.pdbx_seq_one_letter_code
_entity_poly.pdbx_strand_id
1 'polypeptide(L)'
;MKLLEEYQELVERDSVEISCLWKYLQMFLYLLCAISGYASSVLFYTLWEQIFGGNCPLWAKAILLKEDIKLDDIHGVCKINSDWWKYIYIDYRYENICVVYLITSFSSCIFGIVWFILFLMCGKGGYDVTIYPGPWRIVFPAIYFNLVFTIISIYTHYNLQQGYKTLSKNIKNISSEIYDMCQIIVDVSDCEIIRIYMNIYNFYTHNLDYMCNIILYLQVIFHANISYPFLHFFHLCFIVQEILKYVINILKVPSVVMMCSWIGGLVILIFRIIMINDFRILRIKIYELKEE
;
A
#
# COMPACT_ATOMS: atom_id res chain seq x y z
N MET A 1 38.88 3.02 54.74
CA MET A 1 38.17 3.64 53.60
C MET A 1 36.76 4.00 54.01
N LYS A 2 36.32 5.22 53.72
CA LYS A 2 34.94 5.70 53.95
C LYS A 2 34.30 5.96 52.58
N LEU A 3 33.09 5.45 52.33
CA LEU A 3 32.36 5.73 51.08
C LEU A 3 31.87 7.18 51.12
N LEU A 4 32.24 7.99 50.13
CA LEU A 4 31.85 9.39 50.00
C LEU A 4 30.59 9.53 49.14
N GLU A 5 30.61 8.93 47.95
CA GLU A 5 29.53 9.05 46.97
C GLU A 5 29.35 7.73 46.19
N GLU A 6 28.09 7.42 45.87
CA GLU A 6 27.72 6.37 44.94
C GLU A 6 26.73 6.96 43.91
N TYR A 7 27.09 6.91 42.64
CA TYR A 7 26.21 7.31 41.54
C TYR A 7 26.30 6.32 40.38
N GLN A 8 25.32 6.41 39.49
CA GLN A 8 25.20 5.56 38.31
C GLN A 8 25.38 6.41 37.06
N GLU A 9 26.23 5.94 36.15
CA GLU A 9 26.47 6.60 34.86
C GLU A 9 26.15 5.65 33.71
N LEU A 10 25.48 6.18 32.69
CA LEU A 10 25.20 5.46 31.44
C LEU A 10 26.39 5.68 30.51
N VAL A 11 27.15 4.61 30.27
CA VAL A 11 28.30 4.63 29.37
C VAL A 11 27.97 3.83 28.12
N GLU A 12 28.41 4.30 26.96
CA GLU A 12 28.24 3.61 25.69
C GLU A 12 28.94 2.24 25.72
N ARG A 13 28.28 1.20 25.20
CA ARG A 13 28.93 -0.13 25.05
C ARG A 13 29.97 -0.12 23.95
N ASP A 14 30.93 -1.04 24.04
CA ASP A 14 31.87 -1.26 22.94
C ASP A 14 31.16 -1.80 21.70
N SER A 15 31.63 -1.37 20.53
CA SER A 15 31.02 -1.74 19.26
C SER A 15 31.01 -3.27 19.02
N VAL A 16 31.93 -4.01 19.63
CA VAL A 16 32.05 -5.49 19.53
C VAL A 16 30.87 -6.20 20.22
N GLU A 17 30.31 -5.60 21.27
CA GLU A 17 29.19 -6.18 22.03
C GLU A 17 27.84 -5.99 21.32
N ILE A 18 27.77 -5.08 20.34
CA ILE A 18 26.54 -4.75 19.63
C ILE A 18 26.42 -5.59 18.35
N SER A 19 25.37 -6.42 18.30
CA SER A 19 25.07 -7.25 17.12
C SER A 19 24.76 -6.39 15.88
N CYS A 20 25.30 -6.75 14.72
CA CYS A 20 24.97 -6.10 13.45
C CYS A 20 23.57 -6.47 12.91
N LEU A 21 22.93 -7.51 13.47
CA LEU A 21 21.68 -8.05 12.93
C LEU A 21 20.55 -7.01 12.89
N TRP A 22 20.39 -6.21 13.95
CA TRP A 22 19.34 -5.19 14.02
C TRP A 22 19.50 -4.16 12.90
N LYS A 23 20.75 -3.80 12.57
CA LYS A 23 21.07 -2.83 11.52
C LYS A 23 20.66 -3.35 10.16
N TYR A 24 21.04 -4.59 9.85
CA TYR A 24 20.69 -5.23 8.59
C TYR A 24 19.19 -5.45 8.44
N LEU A 25 18.50 -5.85 9.51
CA LEU A 25 17.04 -5.95 9.52
C LEU A 25 16.40 -4.59 9.25
N GLN A 26 16.85 -3.52 9.91
CA GLN A 26 16.32 -2.17 9.68
C GLN A 26 16.55 -1.71 8.25
N MET A 27 17.75 -1.91 7.71
CA MET A 27 18.08 -1.58 6.32
C MET A 27 17.24 -2.38 5.33
N PHE A 28 17.03 -3.67 5.58
CA PHE A 28 16.18 -4.50 4.75
C PHE A 28 14.74 -4.01 4.73
N LEU A 29 14.18 -3.59 5.87
CA LEU A 29 12.84 -3.02 5.93
C LEU A 29 12.74 -1.69 5.17
N TYR A 30 13.74 -0.82 5.24
CA TYR A 30 13.75 0.41 4.43
C TYR A 30 13.85 0.14 2.93
N LEU A 31 14.61 -0.89 2.53
CA LEU A 31 14.66 -1.33 1.14
C LEU A 31 13.29 -1.86 0.67
N LEU A 32 12.61 -2.64 1.51
CA LEU A 32 11.24 -3.07 1.24
C LEU A 32 10.28 -1.88 1.14
N CYS A 33 10.38 -0.86 2.01
CA CYS A 33 9.61 0.39 1.89
C CYS A 33 9.86 1.09 0.55
N ALA A 34 11.12 1.10 0.07
CA ALA A 34 11.49 1.72 -1.20
C ALA A 34 10.82 1.02 -2.40
N ILE A 35 11.00 -0.30 -2.49
CA ILE A 35 10.47 -1.12 -3.59
C ILE A 35 8.94 -1.13 -3.58
N SER A 36 8.34 -1.34 -2.41
CA SER A 36 6.88 -1.41 -2.27
C SER A 36 6.20 -0.05 -2.41
N GLY A 37 6.83 1.04 -1.95
CA GLY A 37 6.35 2.42 -2.17
C GLY A 37 6.35 2.77 -3.65
N TYR A 38 7.43 2.47 -4.37
CA TYR A 38 7.50 2.67 -5.81
C TYR A 38 6.44 1.85 -6.54
N ALA A 39 6.39 0.54 -6.30
CA ALA A 39 5.42 -0.35 -6.94
C ALA A 39 3.97 0.09 -6.68
N SER A 40 3.62 0.42 -5.44
CA SER A 40 2.27 0.89 -5.09
C SER A 40 1.93 2.24 -5.74
N SER A 41 2.88 3.17 -5.84
CA SER A 41 2.66 4.47 -6.49
C SER A 41 2.38 4.32 -7.99
N VAL A 42 3.20 3.52 -8.71
CA VAL A 42 3.05 3.31 -10.15
C VAL A 42 1.75 2.57 -10.45
N LEU A 43 1.48 1.49 -9.73
CA LEU A 43 0.25 0.71 -9.94
C LEU A 43 -1.00 1.54 -9.65
N PHE A 44 -0.99 2.33 -8.59
CA PHE A 44 -2.13 3.18 -8.26
C PHE A 44 -2.30 4.33 -9.23
N TYR A 45 -1.23 4.97 -9.69
CA TYR A 45 -1.29 6.01 -10.70
C TYR A 45 -1.86 5.50 -12.02
N THR A 46 -1.38 4.35 -12.49
CA THR A 46 -1.92 3.68 -13.70
C THR A 46 -3.41 3.43 -13.55
N LEU A 47 -3.84 2.91 -12.40
CA LEU A 47 -5.25 2.69 -12.13
C LEU A 47 -6.02 4.01 -12.10
N TRP A 48 -5.59 4.99 -11.34
CA TRP A 48 -6.33 6.24 -11.15
C TRP A 48 -6.44 7.07 -12.44
N GLU A 49 -5.34 7.27 -13.17
CA GLU A 49 -5.35 8.08 -14.39
C GLU A 49 -5.87 7.30 -15.62
N GLN A 50 -5.38 6.08 -15.85
CA GLN A 50 -5.68 5.37 -17.09
C GLN A 50 -7.05 4.66 -17.07
N ILE A 51 -7.50 4.19 -15.90
CA ILE A 51 -8.76 3.43 -15.76
C ILE A 51 -9.90 4.35 -15.32
N PHE A 52 -9.62 5.29 -14.42
CA PHE A 52 -10.64 6.17 -13.83
C PHE A 52 -10.59 7.62 -14.35
N GLY A 53 -9.68 7.94 -15.27
CA GLY A 53 -9.66 9.22 -15.98
C GLY A 53 -9.42 10.41 -15.07
N GLY A 54 -8.66 10.21 -13.99
CA GLY A 54 -8.36 11.22 -12.98
C GLY A 54 -9.43 11.35 -11.88
N ASN A 55 -10.57 10.66 -11.98
CA ASN A 55 -11.57 10.64 -10.91
C ASN A 55 -11.20 9.62 -9.83
N CYS A 56 -11.30 9.99 -8.56
CA CYS A 56 -10.85 9.13 -7.47
C CYS A 56 -11.81 7.96 -7.21
N PRO A 57 -11.42 6.69 -7.47
CA PRO A 57 -12.32 5.54 -7.25
C PRO A 57 -12.56 5.22 -5.77
N LEU A 58 -11.69 5.69 -4.87
CA LEU A 58 -11.79 5.38 -3.45
C LEU A 58 -13.05 6.02 -2.85
N TRP A 59 -13.88 5.21 -2.20
CA TRP A 59 -15.15 5.63 -1.60
C TRP A 59 -16.19 6.17 -2.59
N ALA A 60 -15.97 6.00 -3.90
CA ALA A 60 -16.94 6.42 -4.89
C ALA A 60 -18.27 5.67 -4.73
N LYS A 61 -19.38 6.42 -4.82
CA LYS A 61 -20.73 5.87 -4.71
C LYS A 61 -21.37 5.89 -6.07
N ALA A 62 -21.64 4.71 -6.61
CA ALA A 62 -22.53 4.61 -7.75
C ALA A 62 -23.99 4.75 -7.24
N ILE A 63 -24.80 5.51 -7.96
CA ILE A 63 -26.21 5.80 -7.65
C ILE A 63 -27.01 5.59 -8.92
N LEU A 64 -28.13 4.89 -8.80
CA LEU A 64 -29.09 4.73 -9.89
C LEU A 64 -30.09 5.89 -9.87
N LEU A 65 -30.20 6.62 -10.97
CA LEU A 65 -31.17 7.71 -11.14
C LEU A 65 -32.55 7.12 -11.46
N LYS A 66 -33.33 6.81 -10.42
CA LYS A 66 -34.67 6.19 -10.56
C LYS A 66 -35.73 7.13 -11.14
N GLU A 67 -35.57 8.44 -10.96
CA GLU A 67 -36.55 9.45 -11.42
C GLU A 67 -36.55 9.62 -12.95
N ASP A 68 -35.46 9.26 -13.62
CA ASP A 68 -35.32 9.36 -15.09
C ASP A 68 -35.82 8.11 -15.84
N ILE A 69 -36.18 7.03 -15.12
CA ILE A 69 -36.59 5.76 -15.72
C ILE A 69 -38.12 5.77 -15.92
N LYS A 70 -38.58 6.07 -17.15
CA LYS A 70 -40.00 5.92 -17.52
C LYS A 70 -40.37 4.45 -17.72
N LEU A 71 -41.67 4.11 -17.63
CA LEU A 71 -42.16 2.72 -17.76
C LEU A 71 -41.77 2.07 -19.10
N ASP A 72 -41.73 2.84 -20.20
CA ASP A 72 -41.26 2.38 -21.52
C ASP A 72 -39.73 2.15 -21.58
N ASP A 73 -38.96 2.89 -20.78
CA ASP A 73 -37.51 2.74 -20.70
C ASP A 73 -37.10 1.49 -19.92
N ILE A 74 -37.94 0.97 -19.00
CA ILE A 74 -37.69 -0.30 -18.30
C ILE A 74 -37.60 -1.47 -19.29
N HIS A 75 -38.51 -1.53 -20.26
CA HIS A 75 -38.44 -2.52 -21.35
C HIS A 75 -37.22 -2.32 -22.26
N GLY A 76 -36.72 -1.09 -22.37
CA GLY A 76 -35.46 -0.75 -23.03
C GLY A 76 -34.24 -1.24 -22.23
N VAL A 77 -34.17 -0.92 -20.94
CA VAL A 77 -33.12 -1.29 -19.98
C VAL A 77 -32.98 -2.80 -19.83
N CYS A 78 -34.08 -3.57 -19.90
CA CYS A 78 -34.04 -5.02 -19.76
C CYS A 78 -33.76 -5.78 -21.07
N LYS A 79 -33.53 -5.10 -22.20
CA LYS A 79 -32.99 -5.76 -23.41
C LYS A 79 -31.53 -6.12 -23.18
N ILE A 80 -31.13 -7.31 -23.65
CA ILE A 80 -29.78 -7.91 -23.56
C ILE A 80 -28.66 -7.03 -24.19
N ASN A 81 -28.99 -5.86 -24.75
CA ASN A 81 -28.06 -4.97 -25.44
C ASN A 81 -28.35 -3.47 -25.15
N SER A 82 -28.94 -3.17 -23.99
CA SER A 82 -29.34 -1.81 -23.63
C SER A 82 -28.20 -1.03 -22.96
N ASP A 83 -28.16 0.28 -23.20
CA ASP A 83 -27.19 1.20 -22.57
C ASP A 83 -27.62 1.58 -21.14
N TRP A 84 -27.98 0.60 -20.32
CA TRP A 84 -28.49 0.82 -18.95
C TRP A 84 -27.51 1.58 -18.04
N TRP A 85 -26.22 1.58 -18.39
CA TRP A 85 -25.20 2.38 -17.74
C TRP A 85 -25.43 3.89 -17.80
N LYS A 86 -26.23 4.40 -18.75
CA LYS A 86 -26.59 5.82 -18.86
C LYS A 86 -27.37 6.34 -17.64
N TYR A 87 -27.98 5.44 -16.87
CA TYR A 87 -28.76 5.75 -15.68
C TYR A 87 -27.95 5.66 -14.38
N ILE A 88 -26.66 5.34 -14.47
CA ILE A 88 -25.76 5.23 -13.31
C ILE A 88 -24.88 6.47 -13.24
N TYR A 89 -25.05 7.22 -12.16
CA TYR A 89 -24.19 8.34 -11.80
C TYR A 89 -23.19 7.90 -10.74
N ILE A 90 -21.91 8.26 -10.89
CA ILE A 90 -20.88 7.95 -9.88
C ILE A 90 -20.44 9.23 -9.20
N ASP A 91 -20.69 9.27 -7.90
CA ASP A 91 -20.37 10.39 -7.04
C ASP A 91 -18.95 10.23 -6.47
N TYR A 92 -18.04 11.09 -6.93
CA TYR A 92 -16.62 11.14 -6.55
C TYR A 92 -16.33 12.13 -5.42
N ARG A 93 -17.12 12.09 -4.35
CA ARG A 93 -17.04 13.04 -3.23
C ARG A 93 -15.67 13.20 -2.54
N TYR A 94 -14.72 12.29 -2.73
CA TYR A 94 -13.48 12.19 -1.95
C TYR A 94 -12.20 12.21 -2.80
N GLU A 95 -12.09 13.16 -3.73
CA GLU A 95 -10.96 13.31 -4.65
C GLU A 95 -9.58 13.32 -3.96
N ASN A 96 -9.49 14.02 -2.83
CA ASN A 96 -8.22 14.18 -2.09
C ASN A 96 -7.68 12.87 -1.49
N ILE A 97 -8.51 11.84 -1.30
CA ILE A 97 -8.05 10.57 -0.69
C ILE A 97 -7.09 9.84 -1.62
N CYS A 98 -7.35 9.86 -2.93
CA CYS A 98 -6.47 9.26 -3.93
C CYS A 98 -5.13 10.01 -4.02
N VAL A 99 -5.16 11.35 -3.98
CA VAL A 99 -3.96 12.20 -3.93
C VAL A 99 -3.10 11.85 -2.72
N VAL A 100 -3.71 11.75 -1.53
CA VAL A 100 -3.01 11.41 -0.28
C VAL A 100 -2.37 10.03 -0.37
N TYR A 101 -3.06 9.04 -0.95
CA TYR A 101 -2.49 7.71 -1.16
C TYR A 101 -1.25 7.77 -2.07
N LEU A 102 -1.36 8.43 -3.23
CA LEU A 102 -0.27 8.53 -4.19
C LEU A 102 0.97 9.23 -3.58
N ILE A 103 0.76 10.38 -2.94
CA ILE A 103 1.83 11.14 -2.27
C ILE A 103 2.49 10.29 -1.19
N THR A 104 1.71 9.55 -0.39
CA THR A 104 2.25 8.71 0.69
C THR A 104 3.08 7.57 0.13
N SER A 105 2.60 6.85 -0.88
CA SER A 105 3.35 5.76 -1.52
C SER A 105 4.65 6.25 -2.14
N PHE A 106 4.63 7.38 -2.83
CA PHE A 106 5.83 7.97 -3.43
C PHE A 106 6.81 8.49 -2.36
N SER A 107 6.29 9.15 -1.32
CA SER A 107 7.10 9.60 -0.18
C SER A 107 7.75 8.43 0.55
N SER A 108 7.04 7.30 0.69
CA SER A 108 7.59 6.06 1.27
C SER A 108 8.81 5.57 0.49
N CYS A 109 8.78 5.70 -0.84
CA CYS A 109 9.91 5.35 -1.69
C CYS A 109 11.14 6.21 -1.37
N ILE A 110 10.96 7.53 -1.42
CA ILE A 110 12.04 8.50 -1.16
C ILE A 110 12.61 8.31 0.24
N PHE A 111 11.75 8.29 1.26
CA PHE A 111 12.20 8.17 2.64
C PHE A 111 12.80 6.80 2.94
N GLY A 112 12.31 5.72 2.33
CA GLY A 112 12.96 4.41 2.39
C GLY A 112 14.40 4.46 1.89
N ILE A 113 14.66 5.12 0.75
CA ILE A 113 16.01 5.27 0.20
C ILE A 113 16.88 6.15 1.11
N VAL A 114 16.38 7.30 1.56
CA VAL A 114 17.13 8.22 2.43
C VAL A 114 17.55 7.51 3.73
N TRP A 115 16.61 6.84 4.40
CA TRP A 115 16.93 6.12 5.63
C TRP A 115 17.81 4.90 5.38
N PHE A 116 17.65 4.19 4.28
CA PHE A 116 18.56 3.12 3.89
C PHE A 116 20.01 3.63 3.79
N ILE A 117 20.23 4.75 3.09
CA ILE A 117 21.57 5.35 2.92
C ILE A 117 22.11 5.83 4.27
N LEU A 118 21.29 6.51 5.08
CA LEU A 118 21.73 6.99 6.39
C LEU A 118 22.16 5.84 7.30
N PHE A 119 21.39 4.74 7.36
CA PHE A 119 21.77 3.56 8.13
C PHE A 119 22.98 2.85 7.53
N LEU A 120 23.16 2.87 6.19
CA LEU A 120 24.36 2.33 5.55
C LEU A 120 25.62 3.08 6.01
N MET A 121 25.56 4.42 6.05
CA MET A 121 26.66 5.29 6.47
C MET A 121 26.95 5.23 7.97
N CYS A 122 25.93 5.09 8.82
CA CYS A 122 26.11 5.02 10.27
C CYS A 122 26.71 3.68 10.73
N GLY A 123 27.58 3.71 11.73
CA GLY A 123 28.12 2.51 12.37
C GLY A 123 27.08 1.67 13.10
N LYS A 124 27.48 0.47 13.55
CA LYS A 124 26.65 -0.42 14.39
C LYS A 124 26.29 0.17 15.77
N GLY A 125 27.08 1.12 16.26
CA GLY A 125 26.98 1.69 17.61
C GLY A 125 28.29 1.50 18.38
N GLY A 126 28.40 2.19 19.51
CA GLY A 126 29.49 2.06 20.47
C GLY A 126 30.67 3.03 20.28
N TYR A 127 31.52 3.09 21.31
CA TYR A 127 32.81 3.76 21.25
C TYR A 127 33.73 2.98 20.29
N ASP A 128 34.59 3.68 19.55
CA ASP A 128 35.55 3.12 18.57
C ASP A 128 35.01 2.85 17.14
N VAL A 129 34.08 3.67 16.64
CA VAL A 129 33.69 3.64 15.21
C VAL A 129 34.29 4.83 14.46
N THR A 130 35.11 4.54 13.45
CA THR A 130 35.98 5.50 12.74
C THR A 130 35.26 6.56 11.89
N ILE A 131 33.97 6.38 11.56
CA ILE A 131 33.28 7.22 10.56
C ILE A 131 32.38 8.29 11.19
N TYR A 132 31.69 7.98 12.29
CA TYR A 132 30.83 8.95 13.00
C TYR A 132 30.82 8.68 14.52
N PRO A 133 31.12 9.69 15.36
CA PRO A 133 31.01 9.53 16.81
C PRO A 133 29.55 9.41 17.24
N GLY A 134 29.24 8.38 18.02
CA GLY A 134 27.90 8.10 18.57
C GLY A 134 26.85 7.68 17.53
N PRO A 135 26.98 6.49 16.89
CA PRO A 135 26.04 6.02 15.86
C PRO A 135 24.60 5.82 16.37
N TRP A 136 24.43 5.66 17.68
CA TRP A 136 23.12 5.53 18.33
C TRP A 136 22.27 6.81 18.20
N ARG A 137 22.88 7.98 17.93
CA ARG A 137 22.16 9.26 17.81
C ARG A 137 21.15 9.28 16.66
N ILE A 138 21.37 8.47 15.61
CA ILE A 138 20.43 8.35 14.49
C ILE A 138 19.14 7.61 14.87
N VAL A 139 19.17 6.80 15.93
CA VAL A 139 18.04 5.97 16.35
C VAL A 139 16.86 6.84 16.80
N PHE A 140 17.11 7.93 17.52
CA PHE A 140 16.04 8.81 18.01
C PHE A 140 15.27 9.52 16.88
N PRO A 141 15.92 10.23 15.93
CA PRO A 141 15.24 10.78 14.76
C PRO A 141 14.54 9.69 13.94
N ALA A 142 15.14 8.51 13.80
CA ALA A 142 14.54 7.41 13.07
C ALA A 142 13.24 6.93 13.74
N ILE A 143 13.17 6.83 15.06
CA ILE A 143 11.94 6.42 15.77
C ILE A 143 10.82 7.41 15.54
N TYR A 144 11.11 8.70 15.74
CA TYR A 144 10.10 9.74 15.53
C TYR A 144 9.55 9.69 14.10
N PHE A 145 10.44 9.60 13.12
CA PHE A 145 10.06 9.51 11.72
C PHE A 145 9.24 8.25 11.40
N ASN A 146 9.70 7.07 11.85
CA ASN A 146 8.99 5.81 11.63
C ASN A 146 7.61 5.83 12.30
N LEU A 147 7.46 6.46 13.46
CA LEU A 147 6.18 6.59 14.14
C LEU A 147 5.19 7.42 13.32
N VAL A 148 5.60 8.60 12.86
CA VAL A 148 4.76 9.47 12.02
C VAL A 148 4.37 8.74 10.73
N PHE A 149 5.34 8.12 10.06
CA PHE A 149 5.10 7.46 8.77
C PHE A 149 4.31 6.15 8.91
N THR A 150 4.39 5.48 10.05
CA THR A 150 3.53 4.34 10.39
C THR A 150 2.08 4.76 10.49
N ILE A 151 1.77 5.87 11.16
CA ILE A 151 0.40 6.40 11.28
C ILE A 151 -0.17 6.74 9.89
N ILE A 152 0.62 7.46 9.08
CA ILE A 152 0.22 7.84 7.72
C ILE A 152 0.00 6.59 6.85
N SER A 153 0.94 5.64 6.86
CA SER A 153 0.83 4.42 6.05
C SER A 153 -0.36 3.54 6.45
N ILE A 154 -0.66 3.39 7.74
CA ILE A 154 -1.86 2.69 8.22
C ILE A 154 -3.13 3.39 7.72
N TYR A 155 -3.21 4.72 7.85
CA TYR A 155 -4.35 5.50 7.40
C TYR A 155 -4.58 5.33 5.88
N THR A 156 -3.53 5.43 5.08
CA THR A 156 -3.64 5.27 3.62
C THR A 156 -4.02 3.84 3.22
N HIS A 157 -3.42 2.82 3.86
CA HIS A 157 -3.76 1.43 3.59
C HIS A 157 -5.22 1.11 3.94
N TYR A 158 -5.71 1.61 5.08
CA TYR A 158 -7.10 1.48 5.49
C TYR A 158 -8.04 2.09 4.45
N ASN A 159 -7.76 3.32 4.01
CA ASN A 159 -8.57 4.00 2.99
C ASN A 159 -8.55 3.29 1.65
N LEU A 160 -7.39 2.75 1.23
CA LEU A 160 -7.30 1.92 0.04
C LEU A 160 -8.22 0.70 0.16
N GLN A 161 -8.08 -0.07 1.24
CA GLN A 161 -8.81 -1.32 1.44
C GLN A 161 -10.32 -1.10 1.57
N GLN A 162 -10.75 -0.16 2.41
CA GLN A 162 -12.16 0.12 2.64
C GLN A 162 -12.80 0.90 1.49
N GLY A 163 -12.05 1.80 0.86
CA GLY A 163 -12.49 2.56 -0.30
C GLY A 163 -12.85 1.63 -1.45
N TYR A 164 -11.97 0.67 -1.79
CA TYR A 164 -12.28 -0.34 -2.81
C TYR A 164 -13.39 -1.30 -2.40
N LYS A 165 -13.42 -1.73 -1.12
CA LYS A 165 -14.49 -2.62 -0.64
C LYS A 165 -15.86 -1.95 -0.76
N THR A 166 -15.93 -0.67 -0.44
CA THR A 166 -17.15 0.15 -0.54
C THR A 166 -17.56 0.32 -1.99
N LEU A 167 -16.63 0.68 -2.88
CA LEU A 167 -16.91 0.78 -4.32
C LEU A 167 -17.47 -0.54 -4.87
N SER A 168 -16.79 -1.66 -4.60
CA SER A 168 -17.22 -2.99 -5.03
C SER A 168 -18.62 -3.34 -4.53
N LYS A 169 -18.91 -3.06 -3.25
CA LYS A 169 -20.24 -3.29 -2.67
C LYS A 169 -21.31 -2.40 -3.31
N ASN A 170 -21.03 -1.13 -3.55
CA ASN A 170 -22.00 -0.20 -4.14
C ASN A 170 -22.38 -0.62 -5.55
N ILE A 171 -21.40 -1.02 -6.36
CA ILE A 171 -21.70 -1.44 -7.73
C ILE A 171 -22.43 -2.80 -7.73
N LYS A 172 -22.11 -3.74 -6.82
CA LYS A 172 -22.90 -4.98 -6.61
C LYS A 172 -24.36 -4.71 -6.25
N ASN A 173 -24.58 -3.74 -5.37
CA ASN A 173 -25.94 -3.39 -4.96
C ASN A 173 -26.74 -2.82 -6.14
N ILE A 174 -26.14 -1.94 -6.95
CA ILE A 174 -26.81 -1.39 -8.14
C ILE A 174 -27.06 -2.45 -9.18
N SER A 175 -26.10 -3.35 -9.42
CA SER A 175 -26.33 -4.45 -10.34
C SER A 175 -27.53 -5.27 -9.86
N SER A 176 -27.57 -5.66 -8.58
CA SER A 176 -28.73 -6.36 -8.00
C SER A 176 -30.04 -5.59 -8.17
N GLU A 177 -30.07 -4.28 -7.89
CA GLU A 177 -31.26 -3.44 -8.06
C GLU A 177 -31.75 -3.42 -9.52
N ILE A 178 -30.85 -3.42 -10.49
CA ILE A 178 -31.19 -3.46 -11.93
C ILE A 178 -31.72 -4.85 -12.32
N TYR A 179 -31.13 -5.93 -11.81
CA TYR A 179 -31.63 -7.28 -12.07
C TYR A 179 -33.00 -7.53 -11.44
N ASP A 180 -33.24 -7.02 -10.23
CA ASP A 180 -34.55 -7.07 -9.57
C ASP A 180 -35.61 -6.30 -10.38
N MET A 181 -35.27 -5.12 -10.92
CA MET A 181 -36.16 -4.37 -11.82
C MET A 181 -36.45 -5.14 -13.12
N CYS A 182 -35.49 -5.92 -13.62
CA CYS A 182 -35.64 -6.68 -14.87
C CYS A 182 -36.20 -8.10 -14.69
N GLN A 183 -36.46 -8.56 -13.47
CA GLN A 183 -36.87 -9.94 -13.16
C GLN A 183 -35.93 -11.02 -13.74
N ILE A 184 -34.64 -10.70 -13.89
CA ILE A 184 -33.62 -11.61 -14.42
C ILE A 184 -32.81 -12.16 -13.25
N ILE A 185 -32.92 -13.46 -12.97
CA ILE A 185 -32.09 -14.14 -11.96
C ILE A 185 -30.77 -14.53 -12.64
N VAL A 186 -29.72 -13.74 -12.42
CA VAL A 186 -28.35 -14.11 -12.81
C VAL A 186 -27.41 -13.82 -11.64
N ASP A 187 -26.50 -14.75 -11.39
CA ASP A 187 -25.46 -14.64 -10.38
C ASP A 187 -24.30 -13.79 -10.96
N VAL A 188 -24.20 -12.54 -10.52
CA VAL A 188 -23.39 -11.52 -11.20
C VAL A 188 -22.02 -11.41 -10.55
N SER A 189 -21.00 -11.72 -11.33
CA SER A 189 -19.62 -11.63 -10.88
C SER A 189 -19.16 -10.17 -10.75
N ASP A 190 -18.22 -9.91 -9.82
CA ASP A 190 -17.56 -8.60 -9.58
C ASP A 190 -16.98 -7.95 -10.86
N CYS A 191 -16.81 -8.73 -11.92
CA CYS A 191 -16.30 -8.28 -13.21
C CYS A 191 -17.35 -7.58 -14.07
N GLU A 192 -18.59 -8.06 -14.07
CA GLU A 192 -19.64 -7.46 -14.90
C GLU A 192 -19.86 -6.01 -14.44
N ILE A 193 -19.93 -5.85 -13.12
CA ILE A 193 -19.93 -4.62 -12.33
C ILE A 193 -18.85 -3.61 -12.76
N ILE A 194 -17.61 -4.04 -12.99
CA ILE A 194 -16.53 -3.11 -13.37
C ILE A 194 -16.49 -2.88 -14.88
N ARG A 195 -16.92 -3.85 -15.70
CA ARG A 195 -17.13 -3.63 -17.14
C ARG A 195 -18.19 -2.56 -17.38
N ILE A 196 -19.27 -2.58 -16.61
CA ILE A 196 -20.31 -1.53 -16.61
C ILE A 196 -19.68 -0.19 -16.25
N TYR A 197 -18.87 -0.14 -15.20
CA TYR A 197 -18.16 1.06 -14.78
C TYR A 197 -17.31 1.67 -15.91
N MET A 198 -16.52 0.85 -16.62
CA MET A 198 -15.65 1.35 -17.69
C MET A 198 -16.44 1.80 -18.93
N ASN A 199 -17.59 1.17 -19.20
CA ASN A 199 -18.50 1.59 -20.27
C ASN A 199 -19.23 2.90 -19.95
N ILE A 200 -19.53 3.21 -18.68
CA ILE A 200 -20.15 4.49 -18.24
C ILE A 200 -19.35 5.71 -18.72
N TYR A 201 -18.01 5.62 -18.72
CA TYR A 201 -17.12 6.76 -18.92
C TYR A 201 -16.54 6.89 -20.34
N ASN A 202 -16.96 6.06 -21.29
CA ASN A 202 -16.54 6.14 -22.70
C ASN A 202 -15.01 6.18 -22.87
N PHE A 203 -14.28 5.40 -22.08
CA PHE A 203 -12.83 5.28 -22.19
C PHE A 203 -12.47 4.68 -23.56
N TYR A 204 -11.86 5.50 -24.43
CA TYR A 204 -11.52 5.10 -25.78
C TYR A 204 -10.61 3.86 -25.81
N THR A 205 -11.15 2.86 -26.49
CA THR A 205 -10.68 1.51 -26.75
C THR A 205 -9.53 1.47 -27.76
N HIS A 206 -8.34 1.97 -27.37
CA HIS A 206 -7.11 1.69 -28.15
C HIS A 206 -5.98 1.07 -27.33
N ASN A 207 -5.96 1.26 -26.00
CA ASN A 207 -4.91 0.69 -25.14
C ASN A 207 -5.27 -0.67 -24.53
N LEU A 208 -6.51 -1.15 -24.75
CA LEU A 208 -6.94 -2.48 -24.31
C LEU A 208 -6.23 -3.58 -25.10
N ASP A 209 -6.06 -3.41 -26.43
CA ASP A 209 -5.25 -4.31 -27.25
C ASP A 209 -3.78 -4.27 -26.85
N TYR A 210 -3.22 -3.12 -26.47
CA TYR A 210 -1.81 -3.00 -26.09
C TYR A 210 -1.53 -3.61 -24.71
N MET A 211 -2.42 -3.42 -23.75
CA MET A 211 -2.33 -4.06 -22.43
C MET A 211 -2.62 -5.57 -22.51
N CYS A 212 -3.59 -6.01 -23.34
CA CYS A 212 -3.78 -7.43 -23.63
C CYS A 212 -2.59 -8.04 -24.38
N ASN A 213 -1.93 -7.32 -25.29
CA ASN A 213 -0.77 -7.81 -26.04
C ASN A 213 0.50 -7.88 -25.19
N ILE A 214 0.75 -6.92 -24.30
CA ILE A 214 1.86 -6.98 -23.33
C ILE A 214 1.68 -8.14 -22.35
N ILE A 215 0.43 -8.46 -21.98
CA ILE A 215 0.09 -9.59 -21.11
C ILE A 215 0.09 -10.92 -21.88
N LEU A 216 -0.31 -10.96 -23.16
CA LEU A 216 -0.09 -12.10 -24.07
C LEU A 216 1.40 -12.39 -24.19
N TYR A 217 2.26 -11.38 -24.30
CA TYR A 217 3.72 -11.55 -24.32
C TYR A 217 4.26 -12.16 -23.02
N LEU A 218 3.66 -11.83 -21.87
CA LEU A 218 4.01 -12.39 -20.56
C LEU A 218 3.38 -13.77 -20.28
N GLN A 219 2.21 -14.08 -20.84
CA GLN A 219 1.56 -15.40 -20.77
C GLN A 219 2.14 -16.41 -21.78
N VAL A 220 2.65 -15.95 -22.92
CA VAL A 220 3.38 -16.77 -23.91
C VAL A 220 4.66 -17.38 -23.31
N ILE A 221 5.23 -16.76 -22.26
CA ILE A 221 6.35 -17.35 -21.51
C ILE A 221 5.91 -18.56 -20.65
N PHE A 222 4.61 -18.72 -20.34
CA PHE A 222 4.15 -19.74 -19.39
C PHE A 222 3.10 -20.74 -19.88
N HIS A 223 2.45 -20.58 -21.03
CA HIS A 223 1.64 -21.66 -21.56
C HIS A 223 1.46 -21.58 -23.07
N ALA A 224 2.14 -22.48 -23.79
CA ALA A 224 1.90 -22.72 -25.20
C ALA A 224 0.64 -23.57 -25.40
N ASN A 225 -0.07 -23.24 -26.49
CA ASN A 225 -1.14 -23.97 -27.18
C ASN A 225 -2.56 -23.92 -26.59
N ILE A 226 -3.48 -23.25 -27.30
CA ILE A 226 -4.61 -23.83 -28.06
C ILE A 226 -5.47 -22.70 -28.67
N SER A 227 -5.93 -22.89 -29.91
CA SER A 227 -6.74 -21.96 -30.73
C SER A 227 -8.25 -22.24 -30.64
N TYR A 228 -9.12 -21.21 -30.74
CA TYR A 228 -10.39 -21.13 -31.53
C TYR A 228 -11.19 -19.81 -31.18
N PRO A 229 -12.00 -19.22 -32.10
CA PRO A 229 -12.42 -17.82 -32.03
C PRO A 229 -13.79 -17.54 -31.39
N PHE A 230 -14.61 -18.55 -31.10
CA PHE A 230 -15.98 -18.35 -30.57
C PHE A 230 -16.06 -18.36 -29.04
N LEU A 231 -15.01 -18.86 -28.38
CA LEU A 231 -14.80 -18.75 -26.94
C LEU A 231 -14.27 -17.36 -26.55
N HIS A 232 -13.93 -16.50 -27.51
CA HIS A 232 -13.19 -15.27 -27.26
C HIS A 232 -14.00 -14.24 -26.44
N PHE A 233 -15.32 -14.14 -26.59
CA PHE A 233 -16.12 -13.15 -25.84
C PHE A 233 -16.35 -13.54 -24.36
N PHE A 234 -16.67 -14.80 -24.10
CA PHE A 234 -16.81 -15.33 -22.74
C PHE A 234 -15.45 -15.43 -22.03
N HIS A 235 -14.40 -15.80 -22.75
CA HIS A 235 -13.04 -15.89 -22.23
C HIS A 235 -12.43 -14.51 -22.00
N LEU A 236 -12.74 -13.49 -22.82
CA LEU A 236 -12.33 -12.10 -22.58
C LEU A 236 -12.98 -11.55 -21.30
N CYS A 237 -14.25 -11.86 -21.05
CA CYS A 237 -14.95 -11.47 -19.83
C CYS A 237 -14.34 -12.14 -18.57
N PHE A 238 -14.00 -13.42 -18.66
CA PHE A 238 -13.34 -14.17 -17.58
C PHE A 238 -11.87 -13.76 -17.38
N ILE A 239 -11.17 -13.39 -18.47
CA ILE A 239 -9.79 -12.87 -18.43
C ILE A 239 -9.77 -11.48 -17.77
N VAL A 240 -10.70 -10.58 -18.11
CA VAL A 240 -10.81 -9.24 -17.49
C VAL A 240 -11.17 -9.34 -16.00
N GLN A 241 -12.00 -10.33 -15.62
CA GLN A 241 -12.34 -10.66 -14.23
C GLN A 241 -11.12 -11.02 -13.40
N GLU A 242 -10.28 -11.92 -13.91
CA GLU A 242 -9.04 -12.30 -13.24
C GLU A 242 -8.03 -11.16 -13.27
N ILE A 243 -7.86 -10.44 -14.39
CA ILE A 243 -6.90 -9.33 -14.50
C ILE A 243 -7.19 -8.23 -13.50
N LEU A 244 -8.43 -7.78 -13.32
CA LEU A 244 -8.69 -6.65 -12.43
C LEU A 244 -8.65 -7.04 -10.95
N LYS A 245 -9.13 -8.24 -10.62
CA LYS A 245 -8.95 -8.82 -9.27
C LYS A 245 -7.47 -9.04 -8.98
N TYR A 246 -6.69 -9.46 -9.98
CA TYR A 246 -5.25 -9.62 -9.93
C TYR A 246 -4.54 -8.27 -9.80
N VAL A 247 -4.93 -7.23 -10.55
CA VAL A 247 -4.37 -5.86 -10.46
C VAL A 247 -4.68 -5.22 -9.09
N ILE A 248 -5.91 -5.33 -8.59
CA ILE A 248 -6.29 -4.81 -7.27
C ILE A 248 -5.58 -5.60 -6.16
N ASN A 249 -5.45 -6.92 -6.28
CA ASN A 249 -4.68 -7.72 -5.32
C ASN A 249 -3.18 -7.43 -5.41
N ILE A 250 -2.64 -7.26 -6.62
CA ILE A 250 -1.26 -6.82 -6.88
C ILE A 250 -1.01 -5.44 -6.33
N LEU A 251 -2.00 -4.55 -6.27
CA LEU A 251 -1.86 -3.24 -5.65
C LEU A 251 -1.91 -3.33 -4.11
N LYS A 252 -2.75 -4.21 -3.56
CA LYS A 252 -2.86 -4.42 -2.12
C LYS A 252 -1.57 -4.98 -1.53
N VAL A 253 -0.93 -5.94 -2.19
CA VAL A 253 0.31 -6.57 -1.71
C VAL A 253 1.42 -5.55 -1.39
N PRO A 254 1.88 -4.68 -2.30
CA PRO A 254 2.90 -3.68 -2.02
C PRO A 254 2.41 -2.65 -1.01
N SER A 255 1.11 -2.30 -0.99
CA SER A 255 0.57 -1.42 0.05
C SER A 255 0.68 -2.03 1.45
N VAL A 256 0.39 -3.33 1.61
CA VAL A 256 0.56 -4.06 2.87
C VAL A 256 2.03 -4.18 3.23
N VAL A 257 2.89 -4.56 2.27
CA VAL A 257 4.33 -4.68 2.50
C VAL A 257 4.91 -3.35 2.96
N MET A 258 4.52 -2.23 2.34
CA MET A 258 4.92 -0.88 2.74
C MET A 258 4.51 -0.59 4.19
N MET A 259 3.23 -0.78 4.54
CA MET A 259 2.72 -0.55 5.90
C MET A 259 3.44 -1.42 6.93
N CYS A 260 3.56 -2.73 6.67
CA CYS A 260 4.24 -3.67 7.56
C CYS A 260 5.73 -3.36 7.71
N SER A 261 6.39 -2.82 6.69
CA SER A 261 7.81 -2.47 6.76
C SER A 261 8.05 -1.27 7.67
N TRP A 262 7.20 -0.24 7.61
CA TRP A 262 7.25 0.89 8.56
C TRP A 262 6.94 0.47 9.99
N ILE A 263 5.92 -0.37 10.19
CA ILE A 263 5.60 -0.93 11.52
C ILE A 263 6.77 -1.75 12.06
N GLY A 264 7.31 -2.67 11.25
CA GLY A 264 8.44 -3.50 11.63
C GLY A 264 9.67 -2.66 11.98
N GLY A 265 9.94 -1.61 11.20
CA GLY A 265 11.04 -0.69 11.43
C GLY A 265 10.88 0.06 12.75
N LEU A 266 9.66 0.50 13.07
CA LEU A 266 9.35 1.13 14.35
C LEU A 266 9.55 0.17 15.53
N VAL A 267 9.04 -1.05 15.42
CA VAL A 267 9.13 -2.07 16.48
C VAL A 267 10.59 -2.42 16.79
N ILE A 268 11.44 -2.60 15.76
CA ILE A 268 12.87 -2.88 15.95
C ILE A 268 13.56 -1.74 16.70
N LEU A 269 13.28 -0.50 16.33
CA LEU A 269 13.90 0.67 16.97
C LEU A 269 13.41 0.87 18.41
N ILE A 270 12.11 0.66 18.69
CA ILE A 270 11.56 0.72 20.06
C ILE A 270 12.18 -0.38 20.92
N PHE A 271 12.25 -1.61 20.41
CA PHE A 271 12.85 -2.74 21.12
C PHE A 271 14.30 -2.45 21.50
N ARG A 272 15.07 -1.79 20.62
CA ARG A 272 16.45 -1.38 20.90
C ARG A 272 16.55 -0.41 22.08
N ILE A 273 15.64 0.57 22.18
CA ILE A 273 15.62 1.50 23.32
C ILE A 273 15.27 0.77 24.61
N ILE A 274 14.22 -0.06 24.59
CA ILE A 274 13.75 -0.78 25.79
C ILE A 274 14.85 -1.69 26.36
N MET A 275 15.59 -2.38 25.48
CA MET A 275 16.66 -3.29 25.91
C MET A 275 17.96 -2.57 26.32
N ILE A 276 18.03 -1.24 26.20
CA ILE A 276 19.23 -0.42 26.48
C ILE A 276 20.46 -1.06 25.81
N ASN A 277 20.30 -1.45 24.53
CA ASN A 277 21.35 -2.21 23.83
C ASN A 277 22.63 -1.39 23.61
N ASP A 278 22.50 -0.06 23.56
CA ASP A 278 23.61 0.86 23.27
C ASP A 278 24.38 1.30 24.52
N PHE A 279 23.83 1.10 25.72
CA PHE A 279 24.42 1.61 26.96
C PHE A 279 24.61 0.51 28.02
N ARG A 280 25.58 0.74 28.90
CA ARG A 280 25.85 -0.04 30.10
C ARG A 280 25.76 0.90 31.30
N ILE A 281 25.11 0.42 32.37
CA ILE A 281 25.04 1.15 33.64
C ILE A 281 26.30 0.81 34.43
N LEU A 282 27.15 1.81 34.64
CA LEU A 282 28.32 1.72 35.52
C LEU A 282 27.95 2.29 36.89
N ARG A 283 28.23 1.53 37.96
CA ARG A 283 28.15 2.03 39.33
C ARG A 283 29.53 2.51 39.75
N ILE A 284 29.63 3.79 40.04
CA ILE A 284 30.86 4.42 40.49
C ILE A 284 30.74 4.65 42.00
N LYS A 285 31.73 4.15 42.75
CA LYS A 285 31.83 4.30 44.20
C LYS A 285 33.12 5.02 44.53
N ILE A 286 33.00 6.19 45.15
CA ILE A 286 34.15 7.02 45.53
C ILE A 286 34.45 6.75 47.00
N TYR A 287 35.70 6.40 47.30
CA TYR A 287 36.17 6.11 48.65
C TYR A 287 37.26 7.09 49.09
N GLU A 288 37.18 7.52 50.34
CA GLU A 288 38.23 8.28 51.01
C GLU A 288 39.34 7.32 51.48
N LEU A 289 40.57 7.56 51.04
CA LEU A 289 41.77 6.88 51.52
C LEU A 289 42.24 7.54 52.82
N LYS A 290 42.48 6.75 53.88
CA LYS A 290 43.15 7.26 55.08
C LYS A 290 44.64 7.30 54.76
N GLU A 291 45.25 8.48 54.86
CA GLU A 291 46.71 8.61 54.91
C GLU A 291 47.19 8.00 56.23
N GLU A 292 48.14 7.06 56.15
CA GLU A 292 48.84 6.47 57.31
C GLU A 292 49.95 7.42 57.81
#